data_AF-A0A1J4KH33-F1
#
_entry.id   AF-A0A1J4KH33-F1
#
_cell.length_a   1.000
_cell.length_b   1.000
_cell.length_c   1.000
_cell.angle_alpha   90.00
_cell.angle_beta   90.00
_cell.angle_gamma   90.00
#
_symmetry.space_group_name_H-M   'P 1'
#
loop_
_entity.id
_entity.type
_entity.pdbx_description
1 polymer ?
#
loop_
_entity_poly.entity_id
_entity_poly.type
_entity_poly.pdbx_seq_one_letter_code
_entity_poly.pdbx_strand_id
1 'polypeptide(L)'
;MAESGFITKEEALSIIKPDDLKQLMLPQMNVSENPPEPFCTGLAAGNGSVVGRVVLSIETALKSKHKPILVVNELKPNNFKAYLNCGAVVTSRGSNSSHLSLIARQLMRTAVTNCEGLVINTTKKLITCNDVTIKEGEVVTVTGDGRVIKGKQPVEIPLGFDNKAAEEILQWADNARKGKMDIYSIVTSAKEAGATAALGADGVGIFPIESLFDGKGAILIRALADKRRDQALKKMEPVILKTITDTFLAAKDIPVTIRLFKPTLSSFMQDLFQLVEEVAKLKAKKETTDEEEFNEDKELDKKVDLLESIKNNKEANPLFGLKGIRLNLVQQDFLKVQLRAILGGIKAATDQGVQPKGRILLPFVSAAGELENFRKIYDEISCQLVASASLGVEIENPRGCLAMSSIAKDADFVLIQPTELTESTYSCSQTYAESTFLKDYKQKKFITENPFDSIDEASVGELMKICVKDSKATKSDISVGAAGPLCGDPRSIAFLYSIGTNYITCPSTVVPIARLCSAQAVIKSNQ
;
A
#
# COMPACT_ATOMS: atom_id res chain seq x y z
N MET A 1 -31.54 -7.48 -14.87
CA MET A 1 -32.14 -8.66 -14.20
C MET A 1 -32.83 -8.27 -12.91
N ALA A 2 -32.12 -7.67 -11.94
CA ALA A 2 -32.71 -7.22 -10.68
C ALA A 2 -33.83 -6.18 -10.86
N GLU A 3 -33.62 -5.15 -11.68
CA GLU A 3 -34.65 -4.13 -11.98
C GLU A 3 -35.94 -4.71 -12.59
N SER A 4 -35.80 -5.79 -13.36
CA SER A 4 -36.92 -6.50 -14.00
C SER A 4 -37.55 -7.55 -13.08
N GLY A 5 -37.08 -7.68 -11.82
CA GLY A 5 -37.63 -8.58 -10.81
C GLY A 5 -37.27 -10.06 -10.96
N PHE A 6 -36.36 -10.44 -11.86
CA PHE A 6 -35.97 -11.85 -12.06
C PHE A 6 -35.09 -12.40 -10.93
N ILE A 7 -34.31 -11.53 -10.28
CA ILE A 7 -33.45 -11.86 -9.15
C ILE A 7 -33.51 -10.72 -8.12
N THR A 8 -33.22 -11.01 -6.86
CA THR A 8 -33.05 -9.97 -5.83
C THR A 8 -31.73 -9.21 -6.02
N LYS A 9 -31.58 -8.07 -5.32
CA LYS A 9 -30.32 -7.32 -5.34
C LYS A 9 -29.19 -8.11 -4.68
N GLU A 10 -29.51 -8.85 -3.63
CA GLU A 10 -28.59 -9.74 -2.93
C GLU A 10 -28.12 -10.87 -3.84
N GLU A 11 -29.02 -11.51 -4.58
CA GLU A 11 -28.68 -12.52 -5.59
C GLU A 11 -27.81 -11.94 -6.70
N ALA A 12 -28.12 -10.72 -7.16
CA ALA A 12 -27.30 -10.00 -8.14
C ALA A 12 -25.89 -9.73 -7.62
N LEU A 13 -25.75 -9.32 -6.35
CA LEU A 13 -24.44 -9.13 -5.73
C LEU A 13 -23.66 -10.44 -5.62
N SER A 14 -24.32 -11.56 -5.34
CA SER A 14 -23.66 -12.87 -5.21
C SER A 14 -23.09 -13.42 -6.53
N ILE A 15 -23.63 -13.02 -7.69
CA ILE A 15 -23.15 -13.50 -9.00
C ILE A 15 -22.04 -12.64 -9.61
N ILE A 16 -21.87 -11.40 -9.17
CA ILE A 16 -20.85 -10.48 -9.70
C ILE A 16 -19.47 -10.92 -9.21
N LYS A 17 -18.53 -11.12 -10.13
CA LYS A 17 -17.15 -11.46 -9.75
C LYS A 17 -16.40 -10.18 -9.37
N PRO A 18 -15.62 -10.18 -8.28
CA PRO A 18 -14.77 -9.04 -7.92
C PRO A 18 -13.84 -8.58 -9.05
N ASP A 19 -13.34 -9.51 -9.87
CA ASP A 19 -12.47 -9.19 -11.00
C ASP A 19 -13.17 -8.41 -12.13
N ASP A 20 -14.48 -8.54 -12.28
CA ASP A 20 -15.24 -7.75 -13.26
C ASP A 20 -15.27 -6.28 -12.85
N LEU A 21 -15.40 -6.00 -11.54
CA LEU A 21 -15.34 -4.64 -11.00
C LEU A 21 -13.91 -4.06 -11.07
N LYS A 22 -12.88 -4.89 -10.85
CA LYS A 22 -11.46 -4.46 -10.96
C LYS A 22 -11.14 -3.94 -12.36
N GLN A 23 -11.73 -4.51 -13.40
CA GLN A 23 -11.51 -4.05 -14.77
C GLN A 23 -11.90 -2.59 -14.99
N LEU A 24 -12.93 -2.11 -14.27
CA LEU A 24 -13.36 -0.71 -14.32
C LEU A 24 -12.41 0.24 -13.56
N MET A 25 -11.58 -0.31 -12.69
CA MET A 25 -10.63 0.43 -11.85
C MET A 25 -9.19 0.42 -12.39
N LEU A 26 -8.95 -0.23 -13.52
CA LEU A 26 -7.61 -0.22 -14.12
C LEU A 26 -7.23 1.22 -14.49
N PRO A 27 -5.94 1.60 -14.36
CA PRO A 27 -5.49 2.95 -14.65
C PRO A 27 -5.97 3.39 -16.03
N GLN A 28 -6.48 4.60 -16.18
CA GLN A 28 -6.94 5.14 -17.46
C GLN A 28 -6.06 6.30 -17.89
N MET A 29 -5.97 6.54 -19.20
CA MET A 29 -5.30 7.74 -19.69
C MET A 29 -6.26 8.92 -19.52
N ASN A 30 -5.81 10.01 -18.92
CA ASN A 30 -6.63 11.23 -18.85
C ASN A 30 -6.87 11.74 -20.27
N VAL A 31 -8.14 11.83 -20.66
CA VAL A 31 -8.53 12.36 -21.96
C VAL A 31 -8.36 13.88 -21.90
N SER A 32 -7.27 14.39 -22.45
CA SER A 32 -7.09 15.84 -22.66
C SER A 32 -8.09 16.34 -23.70
N GLU A 33 -8.45 17.62 -23.64
CA GLU A 33 -9.31 18.27 -24.67
C GLU A 33 -8.77 18.07 -26.09
N ASN A 34 -7.45 17.95 -26.23
CA ASN A 34 -6.76 17.51 -27.44
C ASN A 34 -6.00 16.20 -27.16
N PRO A 35 -6.60 15.02 -27.41
CA PRO A 35 -5.91 13.75 -27.20
C PRO A 35 -4.77 13.62 -28.21
N PRO A 36 -3.58 13.14 -27.80
CA PRO A 36 -2.46 12.93 -28.71
C PRO A 36 -2.83 11.92 -29.79
N GLU A 37 -2.38 12.17 -31.02
CA GLU A 37 -2.61 11.24 -32.12
C GLU A 37 -1.94 9.88 -31.82
N PRO A 38 -2.67 8.76 -32.02
CA PRO A 38 -2.10 7.43 -31.82
C PRO A 38 -1.02 7.15 -32.87
N PHE A 39 0.11 6.61 -32.42
CA PHE A 39 1.13 6.03 -33.29
C PHE A 39 0.54 4.88 -34.12
N CYS A 40 -0.25 4.02 -33.48
CA CYS A 40 -1.10 3.04 -34.15
C CYS A 40 -2.32 2.70 -33.30
N THR A 41 -3.34 2.14 -33.94
CA THR A 41 -4.57 1.66 -33.30
C THR A 41 -4.79 0.21 -33.66
N GLY A 42 -5.31 -0.58 -32.73
CA GLY A 42 -5.70 -1.96 -32.94
C GLY A 42 -6.90 -2.36 -32.09
N LEU A 43 -7.17 -3.66 -32.03
CA LEU A 43 -8.22 -4.24 -31.23
C LEU A 43 -7.83 -4.30 -29.76
N ALA A 44 -8.66 -3.70 -28.91
CA ALA A 44 -8.58 -3.76 -27.46
C ALA A 44 -8.77 -5.21 -26.95
N ALA A 45 -7.70 -5.80 -26.44
CA ALA A 45 -7.66 -7.15 -25.90
C ALA A 45 -7.65 -7.18 -24.36
N GLY A 46 -7.36 -6.04 -23.71
CA GLY A 46 -7.42 -5.90 -22.25
C GLY A 46 -7.63 -4.44 -21.85
N ASN A 47 -8.16 -4.23 -20.65
CA ASN A 47 -8.55 -2.92 -20.15
C ASN A 47 -7.36 -2.17 -19.51
N GLY A 48 -7.55 -0.87 -19.27
CA GLY A 48 -6.56 -0.01 -18.62
C GLY A 48 -5.41 0.43 -19.51
N SER A 49 -4.68 1.44 -19.04
CA SER A 49 -3.59 2.13 -19.72
C SER A 49 -2.28 1.92 -18.99
N VAL A 50 -1.21 1.74 -19.75
CA VAL A 50 0.13 1.45 -19.24
C VAL A 50 1.16 2.29 -19.96
N VAL A 51 2.06 2.91 -19.19
CA VAL A 51 3.26 3.57 -19.70
C VAL A 51 4.46 2.64 -19.52
N GLY A 52 5.23 2.44 -20.58
CA GLY A 52 6.44 1.62 -20.49
C GLY A 52 7.40 1.82 -21.65
N ARG A 53 8.59 1.25 -21.52
CA ARG A 53 9.59 1.25 -22.60
C ARG A 53 9.31 0.12 -23.58
N VAL A 54 9.43 0.41 -24.87
CA VAL A 54 9.27 -0.57 -25.95
C VAL A 54 10.40 -1.60 -25.92
N VAL A 55 10.04 -2.88 -25.99
CA VAL A 55 10.97 -4.00 -26.22
C VAL A 55 10.47 -4.84 -27.39
N LEU A 56 11.39 -5.30 -28.24
CA LEU A 56 11.04 -6.01 -29.48
C LEU A 56 11.37 -7.50 -29.46
N SER A 57 11.83 -8.01 -28.31
CA SER A 57 12.17 -9.43 -28.15
C SER A 57 11.68 -9.98 -26.81
N ILE A 58 11.35 -11.28 -26.82
CA ILE A 58 10.95 -12.05 -25.63
C ILE A 58 12.06 -12.07 -24.58
N GLU A 59 13.31 -12.20 -25.01
CA GLU A 59 14.46 -12.22 -24.10
C GLU A 59 14.67 -10.86 -23.41
N THR A 60 14.58 -9.76 -24.16
CA THR A 60 14.67 -8.41 -23.60
C THR A 60 13.55 -8.19 -22.59
N ALA A 61 12.33 -8.63 -22.91
CA ALA A 61 11.20 -8.55 -22.00
C ALA A 61 11.45 -9.32 -20.70
N LEU A 62 11.98 -10.54 -20.75
CA LEU A 62 12.26 -11.36 -19.56
C LEU A 62 13.41 -10.84 -18.70
N LYS A 63 14.41 -10.19 -19.30
CA LYS A 63 15.58 -9.62 -18.59
C LYS A 63 15.31 -8.23 -18.01
N SER A 64 14.19 -7.60 -18.37
CA SER A 64 13.86 -6.25 -17.91
C SER A 64 13.54 -6.22 -16.42
N LYS A 65 14.17 -5.28 -15.69
CA LYS A 65 13.88 -5.00 -14.26
C LYS A 65 12.58 -4.22 -14.05
N HIS A 66 12.11 -3.51 -15.07
CA HIS A 66 10.82 -2.82 -15.09
C HIS A 66 9.83 -3.57 -15.98
N LYS A 67 8.54 -3.28 -15.90
CA LYS A 67 7.54 -3.88 -16.79
C LYS A 67 7.53 -3.18 -18.17
N PRO A 68 8.08 -3.76 -19.25
CA PRO A 68 8.16 -3.09 -20.55
C PRO A 68 6.88 -3.25 -21.38
N ILE A 69 6.78 -2.53 -22.50
CA ILE A 69 5.78 -2.77 -23.54
C ILE A 69 6.39 -3.69 -24.60
N LEU A 70 5.93 -4.94 -24.67
CA LEU A 70 6.43 -5.89 -25.67
C LEU A 70 5.66 -5.71 -26.98
N VAL A 71 6.40 -5.44 -28.06
CA VAL A 71 5.84 -5.30 -29.41
C VAL A 71 6.34 -6.45 -30.27
N VAL A 72 5.43 -7.31 -30.71
CA VAL A 72 5.76 -8.53 -31.50
C VAL A 72 4.73 -8.75 -32.60
N ASN A 73 5.05 -9.54 -33.62
CA ASN A 73 4.07 -9.81 -34.68
C ASN A 73 2.86 -10.59 -34.13
N GLU A 74 3.12 -11.58 -33.29
CA GLU A 74 2.13 -12.42 -32.64
C GLU A 74 2.75 -13.00 -31.36
N LEU A 75 1.96 -13.12 -30.29
CA LEU A 75 2.41 -13.74 -29.05
C LEU A 75 2.05 -15.24 -29.04
N LYS A 76 3.07 -16.10 -29.13
CA LYS A 76 2.90 -17.55 -29.06
C LYS A 76 2.60 -18.04 -27.63
N PRO A 77 1.83 -19.13 -27.44
CA PRO A 77 1.50 -19.68 -26.11
C PRO A 77 2.71 -19.97 -25.21
N ASN A 78 3.83 -20.42 -25.79
CA ASN A 78 5.06 -20.72 -25.05
C ASN A 78 5.77 -19.47 -24.49
N ASN A 79 5.39 -18.27 -24.93
CA ASN A 79 5.96 -17.00 -24.47
C ASN A 79 5.21 -16.41 -23.26
N PHE A 80 4.33 -17.19 -22.61
CA PHE A 80 3.51 -16.74 -21.49
C PHE A 80 4.31 -16.10 -20.35
N LYS A 81 5.51 -16.61 -20.02
CA LYS A 81 6.38 -15.99 -18.99
C LYS A 81 6.78 -14.56 -19.34
N ALA A 82 7.05 -14.28 -20.61
CA ALA A 82 7.40 -12.94 -21.05
C ALA A 82 6.19 -12.01 -20.96
N TYR A 83 4.99 -12.50 -21.30
CA TYR A 83 3.74 -11.77 -21.13
C TYR A 83 3.56 -11.29 -19.68
N LEU A 84 3.77 -12.18 -18.71
CA LEU A 84 3.65 -11.85 -17.28
C LEU A 84 4.67 -10.78 -16.83
N ASN A 85 5.84 -10.70 -17.46
CA ASN A 85 6.85 -9.70 -17.13
C ASN A 85 6.61 -8.34 -17.81
N CYS A 86 5.71 -8.26 -18.79
CA CYS A 86 5.39 -7.02 -19.52
C CYS A 86 4.38 -6.16 -18.78
N GLY A 87 4.33 -4.86 -19.07
CA GLY A 87 3.26 -3.95 -18.65
C GLY A 87 2.06 -4.07 -19.59
N ALA A 88 2.32 -4.09 -20.90
CA ALA A 88 1.34 -4.40 -21.94
C ALA A 88 1.99 -5.15 -23.09
N VAL A 89 1.17 -5.76 -23.95
CA VAL A 89 1.64 -6.39 -25.20
C VAL A 89 0.88 -5.81 -26.39
N VAL A 90 1.64 -5.43 -27.40
CA VAL A 90 1.13 -4.88 -28.65
C VAL A 90 1.49 -5.85 -29.78
N THR A 91 0.52 -6.23 -30.61
CA THR A 91 0.78 -7.08 -31.76
C THR A 91 0.31 -6.50 -33.08
N SER A 92 1.10 -6.70 -34.13
CA SER A 92 0.72 -6.31 -35.50
C SER A 92 -0.33 -7.26 -36.09
N ARG A 93 -0.42 -8.50 -35.60
CA ARG A 93 -1.42 -9.50 -36.01
C ARG A 93 -2.18 -10.03 -34.80
N GLY A 94 -3.38 -10.53 -35.04
CA GLY A 94 -4.22 -11.15 -34.03
C GLY A 94 -5.69 -10.85 -34.28
N SER A 95 -6.57 -11.49 -33.51
CA SER A 95 -8.00 -11.26 -33.56
C SER A 95 -8.54 -11.06 -32.14
N ASN A 96 -9.79 -10.66 -32.04
CA ASN A 96 -10.47 -10.48 -30.75
C ASN A 96 -10.61 -11.80 -29.95
N SER A 97 -10.47 -12.93 -30.63
CA SER A 97 -10.48 -14.30 -30.08
C SER A 97 -9.09 -14.96 -30.04
N SER A 98 -8.02 -14.21 -30.35
CA SER A 98 -6.67 -14.74 -30.31
C SER A 98 -6.27 -15.14 -28.89
N HIS A 99 -5.26 -16.02 -28.80
CA HIS A 99 -4.75 -16.51 -27.52
C HIS A 99 -4.31 -15.36 -26.60
N LEU A 100 -3.67 -14.33 -27.16
CA LEU A 100 -3.32 -13.12 -26.43
C LEU A 100 -4.57 -12.38 -25.91
N SER A 101 -5.61 -12.23 -26.73
CA SER A 101 -6.84 -11.53 -26.33
C SER A 101 -7.60 -12.23 -25.20
N LEU A 102 -7.64 -13.57 -25.23
CA LEU A 102 -8.25 -14.35 -24.15
C LEU A 102 -7.44 -14.24 -22.85
N ILE A 103 -6.12 -14.39 -22.94
CA ILE A 103 -5.22 -14.30 -21.79
C ILE A 103 -5.21 -12.90 -21.20
N ALA A 104 -5.22 -11.87 -22.03
CA ALA A 104 -5.18 -10.47 -21.58
C ALA A 104 -6.41 -10.10 -20.76
N ARG A 105 -7.61 -10.55 -21.19
CA ARG A 105 -8.83 -10.42 -20.39
C ARG A 105 -8.75 -11.20 -19.09
N GLN A 106 -8.33 -12.46 -19.15
CA GLN A 106 -8.26 -13.32 -17.97
C GLN A 106 -7.26 -12.82 -16.93
N LEU A 107 -6.15 -12.23 -17.37
CA LEU A 107 -5.10 -11.70 -16.50
C LEU A 107 -5.24 -10.20 -16.21
N MET A 108 -6.30 -9.55 -16.70
CA MET A 108 -6.55 -8.12 -16.54
C MET A 108 -5.35 -7.25 -16.91
N ARG A 109 -4.73 -7.52 -18.06
CA ARG A 109 -3.55 -6.80 -18.54
C ARG A 109 -3.84 -6.13 -19.86
N THR A 110 -3.42 -4.88 -19.98
CA THR A 110 -3.54 -4.12 -21.22
C THR A 110 -2.87 -4.87 -22.36
N ALA A 111 -3.62 -5.04 -23.45
CA ALA A 111 -3.10 -5.60 -24.68
C ALA A 111 -3.83 -4.99 -25.86
N VAL A 112 -3.08 -4.73 -26.93
CA VAL A 112 -3.61 -4.25 -28.20
C VAL A 112 -3.17 -5.21 -29.28
N THR A 113 -4.13 -5.76 -30.00
CA THR A 113 -3.87 -6.75 -31.06
C THR A 113 -4.24 -6.18 -32.42
N ASN A 114 -3.69 -6.74 -33.50
CA ASN A 114 -4.01 -6.29 -34.86
C ASN A 114 -3.79 -4.78 -35.07
N CYS A 115 -2.63 -4.26 -34.64
CA CYS A 115 -2.24 -2.89 -34.95
C CYS A 115 -1.93 -2.78 -36.45
N GLU A 116 -2.89 -2.28 -37.21
CA GLU A 116 -2.75 -2.11 -38.66
C GLU A 116 -1.63 -1.13 -39.00
N GLY A 117 -0.86 -1.43 -40.05
CA GLY A 117 0.29 -0.61 -40.46
C GLY A 117 1.54 -0.75 -39.58
N LEU A 118 1.50 -1.50 -38.48
CA LEU A 118 2.65 -1.70 -37.60
C LEU A 118 3.69 -2.65 -38.22
N VAL A 119 4.84 -2.09 -38.59
CA VAL A 119 6.00 -2.81 -39.09
C VAL A 119 7.06 -2.91 -38.00
N ILE A 120 7.50 -4.14 -37.70
CA ILE A 120 8.47 -4.42 -36.64
C ILE A 120 9.81 -4.84 -37.27
N ASN A 121 10.87 -4.07 -37.01
CA ASN A 121 12.22 -4.40 -37.46
C ASN A 121 13.14 -4.68 -36.27
N THR A 122 13.30 -5.96 -35.94
CA THR A 122 14.12 -6.42 -34.81
C THR A 122 15.61 -6.20 -35.03
N THR A 123 16.10 -6.24 -36.28
CA THR A 123 17.51 -6.00 -36.63
C THR A 123 17.91 -4.54 -36.38
N LYS A 124 17.07 -3.60 -36.82
CA LYS A 124 17.27 -2.15 -36.61
C LYS A 124 16.74 -1.66 -35.26
N LYS A 125 16.14 -2.54 -34.46
CA LYS A 125 15.53 -2.26 -33.15
C LYS A 125 14.55 -1.09 -33.18
N LEU A 126 13.63 -1.11 -34.14
CA LEU A 126 12.61 -0.06 -34.31
C LEU A 126 11.27 -0.63 -34.77
N ILE A 127 10.21 0.12 -34.50
CA ILE A 127 8.86 -0.09 -35.04
C ILE A 127 8.44 1.15 -35.82
N THR A 128 7.70 0.93 -36.90
CA THR A 128 7.22 1.98 -37.78
C THR A 128 5.74 1.77 -38.03
N CYS A 129 4.96 2.85 -37.98
CA CYS A 129 3.57 2.86 -38.39
C CYS A 129 3.34 4.19 -39.12
N ASN A 130 2.88 4.11 -40.36
CA ASN A 130 2.87 5.25 -41.29
C ASN A 130 4.28 5.89 -41.37
N ASP A 131 4.39 7.21 -41.20
CA ASP A 131 5.66 7.95 -41.27
C ASP A 131 6.37 8.09 -39.91
N VAL A 132 5.78 7.58 -38.83
CA VAL A 132 6.34 7.70 -37.48
C VAL A 132 7.18 6.48 -37.14
N THR A 133 8.34 6.70 -36.51
CA THR A 133 9.22 5.62 -36.02
C THR A 133 9.45 5.75 -34.52
N ILE A 134 9.46 4.60 -33.83
CA ILE A 134 9.77 4.45 -32.41
C ILE A 134 10.90 3.44 -32.26
N LYS A 135 11.95 3.78 -31.51
CA LYS A 135 13.09 2.90 -31.27
C LYS A 135 12.87 2.04 -30.02
N GLU A 136 13.50 0.87 -29.98
CA GLU A 136 13.56 0.04 -28.77
C GLU A 136 14.12 0.87 -27.59
N GLY A 137 13.46 0.78 -26.43
CA GLY A 137 13.80 1.56 -25.24
C GLY A 137 13.10 2.91 -25.12
N GLU A 138 12.48 3.43 -26.19
CA GLU A 138 11.64 4.63 -26.11
C GLU A 138 10.35 4.34 -25.34
N VAL A 139 9.80 5.37 -24.70
CA VAL A 139 8.58 5.26 -23.89
C VAL A 139 7.35 5.42 -24.77
N VAL A 140 6.38 4.54 -24.59
CA VAL A 140 5.05 4.62 -25.18
C VAL A 140 3.99 4.47 -24.11
N THR A 141 2.79 4.96 -24.42
CA THR A 141 1.58 4.70 -23.65
C THR A 141 0.68 3.78 -24.45
N VAL A 142 0.28 2.66 -23.86
CA VAL A 142 -0.69 1.73 -24.44
C VAL A 142 -1.98 1.89 -23.66
N THR A 143 -3.11 2.01 -24.34
CA THR A 143 -4.41 2.30 -23.73
C THR A 143 -5.37 1.13 -23.89
N GLY A 144 -6.32 1.02 -22.96
CA GLY A 144 -7.29 -0.08 -22.91
C GLY A 144 -8.32 -0.04 -24.03
N ASP A 145 -8.45 1.09 -24.73
CA ASP A 145 -9.32 1.26 -25.89
C ASP A 145 -8.62 0.96 -27.23
N GLY A 146 -7.37 0.46 -27.18
CA GLY A 146 -6.68 -0.04 -28.37
C GLY A 146 -5.71 0.93 -29.02
N ARG A 147 -5.39 2.07 -28.39
CA ARG A 147 -4.41 3.04 -28.93
C ARG A 147 -3.01 2.83 -28.37
N VAL A 148 -2.01 2.97 -29.22
CA VAL A 148 -0.59 3.06 -28.86
C VAL A 148 -0.12 4.47 -29.17
N ILE A 149 0.41 5.18 -28.18
CA ILE A 149 0.78 6.60 -28.27
C ILE A 149 2.27 6.76 -27.99
N LYS A 150 2.96 7.54 -28.83
CA LYS A 150 4.38 7.84 -28.62
C LYS A 150 4.55 8.76 -27.41
N GLY A 151 5.45 8.39 -26.49
CA GLY A 151 5.73 9.17 -25.28
C GLY A 151 4.91 8.76 -24.05
N LYS A 152 5.21 9.41 -22.93
CA LYS A 152 4.53 9.21 -21.64
C LYS A 152 3.31 10.11 -21.57
N GLN A 153 2.13 9.51 -21.41
CA GLN A 153 0.89 10.23 -21.10
C GLN A 153 0.56 10.14 -19.60
N PRO A 154 -0.20 11.10 -19.05
CA PRO A 154 -0.75 11.00 -17.71
C PRO A 154 -1.73 9.82 -17.65
N VAL A 155 -1.43 8.87 -16.76
CA VAL A 155 -2.28 7.72 -16.49
C VAL A 155 -2.61 7.74 -15.01
N GLU A 156 -3.89 7.76 -14.69
CA GLU A 156 -4.39 7.85 -13.32
C GLU A 156 -5.38 6.72 -13.06
N ILE A 157 -5.41 6.24 -11.82
CA ILE A 157 -6.46 5.34 -11.38
C ILE A 157 -7.71 6.22 -11.18
N PRO A 158 -8.84 5.91 -11.82
CA PRO A 158 -10.06 6.69 -11.66
C PRO A 158 -10.44 6.83 -10.17
N LEU A 159 -10.60 8.06 -9.69
CA LEU A 159 -11.12 8.36 -8.36
C LEU A 159 -12.65 8.31 -8.40
N GLY A 160 -13.20 7.13 -8.68
CA GLY A 160 -14.63 6.90 -8.86
C GLY A 160 -14.94 6.08 -10.11
N PHE A 161 -16.21 5.74 -10.28
CA PHE A 161 -16.70 5.03 -11.46
C PHE A 161 -17.39 6.04 -12.37
N ASP A 162 -16.84 6.31 -13.57
CA ASP A 162 -17.64 6.93 -14.64
C ASP A 162 -18.55 5.86 -15.28
N ASN A 163 -19.29 5.15 -14.42
CA ASN A 163 -20.14 4.03 -14.78
C ASN A 163 -21.26 3.90 -13.74
N LYS A 164 -22.44 4.40 -14.11
CA LYS A 164 -23.64 4.40 -13.25
C LYS A 164 -24.02 3.01 -12.74
N ALA A 165 -23.82 1.95 -13.55
CA ALA A 165 -24.15 0.60 -13.13
C ALA A 165 -23.20 0.11 -12.02
N ALA A 166 -21.92 0.46 -12.09
CA ALA A 166 -20.96 0.14 -11.04
C ALA A 166 -21.27 0.90 -9.75
N GLU A 167 -21.63 2.19 -9.84
CA GLU A 167 -22.07 2.99 -8.69
C GLU A 167 -23.31 2.37 -8.01
N GLU A 168 -24.30 1.96 -8.80
CA GLU A 168 -25.52 1.34 -8.29
C GLU A 168 -25.25 -0.01 -7.61
N ILE A 169 -24.44 -0.88 -8.23
CA ILE A 169 -24.02 -2.16 -7.64
C ILE A 169 -23.33 -1.91 -6.29
N LEU A 170 -22.45 -0.92 -6.23
CA LEU A 170 -21.72 -0.61 -5.01
C LEU A 170 -22.60 0.04 -3.94
N GLN A 171 -23.62 0.78 -4.32
CA GLN A 171 -24.65 1.26 -3.41
C GLN A 171 -25.45 0.10 -2.81
N TRP A 172 -25.78 -0.93 -3.60
CA TRP A 172 -26.42 -2.14 -3.09
C TRP A 172 -25.49 -2.90 -2.14
N ALA A 173 -24.20 -3.00 -2.48
CA ALA A 173 -23.19 -3.61 -1.62
C ALA A 173 -23.08 -2.89 -0.26
N ASP A 174 -23.04 -1.55 -0.28
CA ASP A 174 -23.02 -0.76 0.95
C ASP A 174 -24.25 -0.98 1.81
N ASN A 175 -25.44 -1.03 1.20
CA ASN A 175 -26.67 -1.30 1.93
C ASN A 175 -26.65 -2.67 2.60
N ALA A 176 -26.12 -3.70 1.92
CA ALA A 176 -26.02 -5.05 2.47
C ALA A 176 -25.04 -5.14 3.65
N ARG A 177 -23.88 -4.47 3.57
CA ARG A 177 -22.81 -4.54 4.59
C ARG A 177 -22.99 -3.56 5.76
N LYS A 178 -23.82 -2.53 5.62
CA LYS A 178 -23.97 -1.43 6.59
C LYS A 178 -24.19 -1.94 8.01
N GLY A 179 -23.38 -1.44 8.95
CA GLY A 179 -23.44 -1.83 10.37
C GLY A 179 -22.90 -3.23 10.69
N LYS A 180 -22.35 -3.94 9.69
CA LYS A 180 -21.80 -5.30 9.85
C LYS A 180 -20.31 -5.35 9.51
N MET A 181 -19.89 -4.66 8.45
CA MET A 181 -18.49 -4.56 8.06
C MET A 181 -18.19 -3.19 7.43
N ASP A 182 -17.38 -2.40 8.13
CA ASP A 182 -16.88 -1.11 7.61
C ASP A 182 -15.63 -1.31 6.75
N ILE A 183 -15.47 -0.47 5.74
CA ILE A 183 -14.34 -0.47 4.80
C ILE A 183 -13.58 0.83 4.97
N TYR A 184 -12.38 0.73 5.53
CA TYR A 184 -11.47 1.85 5.66
C TYR A 184 -10.34 1.81 4.63
N SER A 185 -9.73 2.97 4.40
CA SER A 185 -8.61 3.11 3.49
C SER A 185 -7.29 3.39 4.21
N ILE A 186 -6.20 2.92 3.61
CA ILE A 186 -4.84 3.37 3.91
C ILE A 186 -4.55 4.59 3.04
N VAL A 187 -4.13 5.68 3.67
CA VAL A 187 -3.78 6.94 3.01
C VAL A 187 -2.48 7.50 3.57
N THR A 188 -1.80 8.34 2.79
CA THR A 188 -0.50 8.94 3.16
C THR A 188 -0.49 10.46 3.03
N SER A 189 -1.60 11.08 2.62
CA SER A 189 -1.71 12.54 2.49
C SER A 189 -3.11 13.04 2.81
N ALA A 190 -3.22 14.32 3.18
CA ALA A 190 -4.50 15.00 3.38
C ALA A 190 -5.40 14.93 2.13
N LYS A 191 -4.79 15.02 0.93
CA LYS A 191 -5.51 14.90 -0.34
C LYS A 191 -6.16 13.53 -0.48
N GLU A 192 -5.44 12.46 -0.18
CA GLU A 192 -5.98 11.09 -0.20
C GLU A 192 -7.06 10.89 0.85
N ALA A 193 -6.88 11.44 2.05
CA ALA A 193 -7.88 11.37 3.12
C ALA A 193 -9.21 12.05 2.72
N GLY A 194 -9.17 13.19 2.03
CA GLY A 194 -10.37 13.82 1.48
C GLY A 194 -11.00 13.05 0.31
N ALA A 195 -10.16 12.41 -0.53
CA ALA A 195 -10.63 11.66 -1.69
C ALA A 195 -11.23 10.29 -1.33
N THR A 196 -10.84 9.68 -0.21
CA THR A 196 -11.25 8.30 0.11
C THR A 196 -12.76 8.13 0.29
N ALA A 197 -13.47 9.19 0.72
CA ALA A 197 -14.92 9.15 0.85
C ALA A 197 -15.62 8.99 -0.51
N ALA A 198 -15.07 9.59 -1.58
CA ALA A 198 -15.60 9.44 -2.93
C ALA A 198 -15.48 8.00 -3.47
N LEU A 199 -14.56 7.20 -2.92
CA LEU A 199 -14.42 5.77 -3.22
C LEU A 199 -15.39 4.89 -2.41
N GLY A 200 -16.15 5.49 -1.49
CA GLY A 200 -17.09 4.82 -0.59
C GLY A 200 -16.42 4.16 0.61
N ALA A 201 -15.23 4.61 1.01
CA ALA A 201 -14.64 4.21 2.29
C ALA A 201 -15.39 4.89 3.45
N ASP A 202 -15.64 4.14 4.52
CA ASP A 202 -16.31 4.63 5.73
C ASP A 202 -15.35 5.42 6.65
N GLY A 203 -14.05 5.47 6.32
CA GLY A 203 -13.02 6.14 7.12
C GLY A 203 -11.59 5.88 6.63
N VAL A 204 -10.64 6.53 7.29
CA VAL A 204 -9.20 6.28 7.16
C VAL A 204 -8.76 5.35 8.29
N GLY A 205 -8.35 4.15 7.93
CA GLY A 205 -7.98 3.09 8.88
C GLY A 205 -6.51 3.13 9.26
N ILE A 206 -5.65 3.66 8.39
CA ILE A 206 -4.23 3.93 8.68
C ILE A 206 -3.79 5.18 7.91
N PHE A 207 -3.29 6.17 8.65
CA PHE A 207 -2.37 7.20 8.19
C PHE A 207 -1.02 6.97 8.90
N PRO A 208 0.00 6.44 8.22
CA PRO A 208 1.30 6.17 8.83
C PRO A 208 2.12 7.46 8.89
N ILE A 209 2.52 7.93 10.08
CA ILE A 209 3.26 9.19 10.18
C ILE A 209 4.66 9.12 9.56
N GLU A 210 5.24 7.92 9.41
CA GLU A 210 6.52 7.73 8.73
C GLU A 210 6.49 8.20 7.27
N SER A 211 5.31 8.16 6.62
CA SER A 211 5.14 8.65 5.23
C SER A 211 5.42 10.14 5.07
N LEU A 212 5.31 10.92 6.15
CA LEU A 212 5.65 12.35 6.16
C LEU A 212 7.15 12.60 6.01
N PHE A 213 7.96 11.57 6.23
CA PHE A 213 9.41 11.64 6.27
C PHE A 213 10.08 10.81 5.18
N ASP A 214 9.38 10.54 4.08
CA ASP A 214 9.97 9.93 2.89
C ASP A 214 10.85 10.92 2.10
N GLY A 215 11.73 10.39 1.25
CA GLY A 215 12.60 11.19 0.38
C GLY A 215 13.47 12.19 1.15
N LYS A 216 13.28 13.49 0.92
CA LYS A 216 14.05 14.54 1.61
C LYS A 216 13.75 14.61 3.11
N GLY A 217 12.57 14.15 3.56
CA GLY A 217 12.19 14.12 4.97
C GLY A 217 12.98 13.10 5.79
N ALA A 218 13.57 12.08 5.15
CA ALA A 218 14.28 10.98 5.81
C ALA A 218 15.47 11.47 6.63
N ILE A 219 16.02 12.64 6.29
CA ILE A 219 17.11 13.28 7.05
C ILE A 219 16.72 13.59 8.50
N LEU A 220 15.45 13.91 8.76
CA LEU A 220 14.96 14.17 10.11
C LEU A 220 14.94 12.88 10.93
N ILE A 221 14.49 11.76 10.33
CA ILE A 221 14.49 10.45 10.99
C ILE A 221 15.92 9.98 11.28
N ARG A 222 16.84 10.13 10.32
CA ARG A 222 18.27 9.80 10.54
C ARG A 222 18.85 10.57 11.72
N ALA A 223 18.53 11.86 11.82
CA ALA A 223 18.99 12.72 12.90
C ALA A 223 18.45 12.31 14.29
N LEU A 224 17.41 11.48 14.39
CA LEU A 224 16.98 10.92 15.68
C LEU A 224 18.04 9.97 16.29
N ALA A 225 18.92 9.42 15.47
CA ALA A 225 19.93 8.45 15.88
C ALA A 225 21.30 9.09 16.17
N ASP A 226 21.41 10.42 16.16
CA ASP A 226 22.66 11.15 16.40
C ASP A 226 22.47 12.45 17.20
N LYS A 227 23.53 13.25 17.34
CA LYS A 227 23.58 14.48 18.15
C LYS A 227 22.59 15.56 17.69
N ARG A 228 22.00 15.44 16.50
CA ARG A 228 21.04 16.42 15.95
C ARG A 228 19.60 16.15 16.37
N ARG A 229 19.36 15.13 17.18
CA ARG A 229 18.03 14.69 17.65
C ARG A 229 17.11 15.82 18.08
N ASP A 230 17.55 16.70 18.97
CA ASP A 230 16.70 17.80 19.49
C ASP A 230 16.26 18.77 18.38
N GLN A 231 17.14 19.06 17.43
CA GLN A 231 16.83 19.92 16.29
C GLN A 231 15.87 19.22 15.34
N ALA A 232 16.02 17.91 15.15
CA ALA A 232 15.13 17.11 14.32
C ALA A 232 13.71 17.08 14.92
N LEU A 233 13.60 16.79 16.22
CA LEU A 233 12.32 16.79 16.95
C LEU A 233 11.57 18.12 16.83
N LYS A 234 12.27 19.26 17.02
CA LYS A 234 11.69 20.60 16.84
C LYS A 234 11.20 20.87 15.41
N LYS A 235 11.84 20.28 14.39
CA LYS A 235 11.43 20.41 12.98
C LYS A 235 10.30 19.46 12.60
N MET A 236 10.23 18.27 13.22
CA MET A 236 9.18 17.28 12.96
C MET A 236 7.82 17.74 13.45
N GLU A 237 7.76 18.29 14.67
CA GLU A 237 6.51 18.67 15.33
C GLU A 237 5.57 19.53 14.46
N PRO A 238 6.01 20.68 13.88
CA PRO A 238 5.14 21.51 13.05
C PRO A 238 4.73 20.83 11.74
N VAL A 239 5.56 19.95 11.17
CA VAL A 239 5.24 19.20 9.94
C VAL A 239 4.12 18.21 10.20
N ILE A 240 4.21 17.45 11.30
CA ILE A 240 3.17 16.51 11.72
C ILE A 240 1.89 17.29 12.03
N LEU A 241 1.95 18.32 12.87
CA LEU A 241 0.77 19.08 13.31
C LEU A 241 0.00 19.65 12.11
N LYS A 242 0.69 20.33 11.19
CA LYS A 242 0.06 20.89 10.00
C LYS A 242 -0.60 19.80 9.16
N THR A 243 0.10 18.69 8.91
CA THR A 243 -0.44 17.63 8.06
C THR A 243 -1.64 16.94 8.71
N ILE A 244 -1.62 16.71 10.02
CA ILE A 244 -2.76 16.15 10.74
C ILE A 244 -3.96 17.09 10.70
N THR A 245 -3.74 18.40 10.89
CA THR A 245 -4.79 19.42 10.75
C THR A 245 -5.42 19.37 9.36
N ASP A 246 -4.59 19.46 8.31
CA ASP A 246 -5.04 19.43 6.92
C ASP A 246 -5.79 18.13 6.59
N THR A 247 -5.35 17.00 7.18
CA THR A 247 -5.98 15.69 6.99
C THR A 247 -7.40 15.65 7.57
N PHE A 248 -7.59 16.13 8.80
CA PHE A 248 -8.92 16.18 9.41
C PHE A 248 -9.86 17.19 8.72
N LEU A 249 -9.34 18.33 8.26
CA LEU A 249 -10.13 19.27 7.46
C LEU A 249 -10.60 18.65 6.15
N ALA A 250 -9.74 17.90 5.47
CA ALA A 250 -10.08 17.23 4.22
C ALA A 250 -11.06 16.06 4.43
N ALA A 251 -10.85 15.26 5.49
CA ALA A 251 -11.66 14.10 5.82
C ALA A 251 -13.04 14.46 6.40
N LYS A 252 -13.19 15.67 6.97
CA LYS A 252 -14.41 16.14 7.64
C LYS A 252 -14.81 15.20 8.79
N ASP A 253 -15.96 14.53 8.68
CA ASP A 253 -16.60 13.80 9.78
C ASP A 253 -16.37 12.28 9.75
N ILE A 254 -15.54 11.78 8.83
CA ILE A 254 -15.16 10.36 8.79
C ILE A 254 -14.06 10.08 9.83
N PRO A 255 -14.04 8.88 10.45
CA PRO A 255 -12.96 8.48 11.34
C PRO A 255 -11.60 8.51 10.64
N VAL A 256 -10.58 9.05 11.32
CA VAL A 256 -9.19 9.03 10.84
C VAL A 256 -8.27 8.46 11.89
N THR A 257 -7.59 7.38 11.52
CA THR A 257 -6.66 6.65 12.39
C THR A 257 -5.22 6.97 12.04
N ILE A 258 -4.54 7.68 12.93
CA ILE A 258 -3.13 8.02 12.80
C ILE A 258 -2.29 6.94 13.48
N ARG A 259 -1.43 6.26 12.72
CA ARG A 259 -0.50 5.27 13.26
C ARG A 259 0.82 5.94 13.66
N LEU A 260 1.25 5.69 14.90
CA LEU A 260 2.56 6.16 15.38
C LEU A 260 3.71 5.55 14.57
N PHE A 261 4.89 6.13 14.71
CA PHE A 261 6.07 5.69 13.96
C PHE A 261 6.33 4.19 14.17
N LYS A 262 6.24 3.40 13.09
CA LYS A 262 6.41 1.94 13.10
C LYS A 262 7.82 1.44 12.75
N PRO A 263 8.54 1.99 11.74
CA PRO A 263 9.78 1.39 11.28
C PRO A 263 10.92 1.39 12.32
N THR A 264 12.01 0.71 11.99
CA THR A 264 13.29 0.89 12.71
C THR A 264 14.00 2.14 12.20
N LEU A 265 14.85 2.76 13.01
CA LEU A 265 15.68 3.88 12.55
C LEU A 265 16.67 3.45 11.45
N SER A 266 17.12 2.19 11.50
CA SER A 266 18.02 1.60 10.51
C SER A 266 17.42 1.55 9.10
N SER A 267 16.10 1.44 8.95
CA SER A 267 15.42 1.47 7.64
C SER A 267 15.58 2.81 6.91
N PHE A 268 15.89 3.89 7.64
CA PHE A 268 16.09 5.21 7.05
C PHE A 268 17.55 5.53 6.76
N MET A 269 18.50 4.71 7.23
CA MET A 269 19.93 4.97 7.09
C MET A 269 20.43 4.78 5.65
N GLN A 270 21.54 5.44 5.34
CA GLN A 270 22.23 5.23 4.05
C GLN A 270 22.86 3.83 4.02
N ASP A 271 23.06 3.28 2.82
CA ASP A 271 23.79 2.03 2.67
C ASP A 271 25.18 2.12 3.31
N LEU A 272 25.49 1.16 4.18
CA LEU A 272 26.74 1.16 4.96
C LEU A 272 27.97 1.09 4.05
N PHE A 273 27.93 0.31 2.97
CA PHE A 273 29.07 0.16 2.07
C PHE A 273 29.33 1.45 1.30
N GLN A 274 28.26 2.06 0.77
CA GLN A 274 28.37 3.37 0.11
C GLN A 274 28.93 4.43 1.06
N LEU A 275 28.42 4.50 2.29
CA LEU A 275 28.91 5.50 3.25
C LEU A 275 30.36 5.26 3.66
N VAL A 276 30.78 4.00 3.84
CA VAL A 276 32.19 3.66 4.11
C VAL A 276 33.08 4.10 2.96
N GLU A 277 32.66 3.87 1.70
CA GLU A 277 33.40 4.30 0.51
C GLU A 277 33.51 5.83 0.44
N GLU A 278 32.42 6.55 0.70
CA GLU A 278 32.41 8.01 0.73
C GLU A 278 33.34 8.58 1.82
N VAL A 279 33.29 8.03 3.03
CA VAL A 279 34.19 8.43 4.13
C VAL A 279 35.65 8.13 3.78
N ALA A 280 35.93 6.96 3.19
CA ALA A 280 37.29 6.61 2.78
C ALA A 280 37.84 7.55 1.70
N LYS A 281 37.03 7.92 0.70
CA LYS A 281 37.39 8.90 -0.33
C LYS A 281 37.69 10.28 0.25
N LEU A 282 36.85 10.77 1.16
CA LEU A 282 37.05 12.07 1.82
C LEU A 282 38.30 12.08 2.70
N LYS A 283 38.58 10.98 3.44
CA LYS A 283 39.81 10.85 4.23
C LYS A 283 41.05 10.83 3.34
N ALA A 284 41.05 10.04 2.27
CA ALA A 284 42.16 9.99 1.33
C ALA A 284 42.42 11.35 0.67
N LYS A 285 41.36 12.06 0.27
CA LYS A 285 41.47 13.42 -0.29
C LYS A 285 42.10 14.37 0.72
N LYS A 286 41.66 14.35 1.98
CA LYS A 286 42.24 15.15 3.07
C LYS A 286 43.72 14.84 3.30
N GLU A 287 44.16 13.60 3.14
CA GLU A 287 45.57 13.22 3.27
C GLU A 287 46.44 13.69 2.08
N THR A 288 45.84 13.92 0.91
CA THR A 288 46.54 14.29 -0.34
C THR A 288 46.43 15.76 -0.74
N THR A 289 45.63 16.55 -0.03
CA THR A 289 45.39 17.97 -0.30
C THR A 289 45.95 18.81 0.84
N ASP A 290 46.61 19.93 0.52
CA ASP A 290 47.11 20.84 1.54
C ASP A 290 45.96 21.31 2.46
N GLU A 291 46.21 21.40 3.77
CA GLU A 291 45.17 21.70 4.77
C GLU A 291 44.40 23.00 4.48
N GLU A 292 45.04 23.98 3.84
CA GLU A 292 44.43 25.25 3.47
C GLU A 292 43.47 25.15 2.26
N GLU A 293 43.57 24.10 1.43
CA GLU A 293 42.71 23.86 0.26
C GLU A 293 41.55 22.89 0.53
N PHE A 294 41.62 22.10 1.60
CA PHE A 294 40.56 21.14 1.93
C PHE A 294 39.36 21.82 2.59
N ASN A 295 38.28 22.03 1.83
CA ASN A 295 37.06 22.71 2.28
C ASN A 295 35.92 21.77 2.73
N GLU A 296 36.20 20.46 2.88
CA GLU A 296 35.20 19.40 3.10
C GLU A 296 35.21 18.86 4.55
N ASP A 297 35.93 19.47 5.50
CA ASP A 297 36.03 18.98 6.90
C ASP A 297 34.66 18.78 7.56
N LYS A 298 33.76 19.76 7.41
CA LYS A 298 32.40 19.67 7.93
C LYS A 298 31.58 18.57 7.27
N GLU A 299 31.89 18.18 6.04
CA GLU A 299 31.23 17.06 5.37
C GLU A 299 31.79 15.72 5.85
N LEU A 300 33.12 15.61 5.96
CA LEU A 300 33.79 14.44 6.49
C LEU A 300 33.31 14.11 7.92
N ASP A 301 33.29 15.10 8.81
CA ASP A 301 32.81 14.92 10.20
C ASP A 301 31.35 14.43 10.23
N LYS A 302 30.47 15.03 9.41
CA LYS A 302 29.07 14.59 9.31
C LYS A 302 28.94 13.13 8.84
N LYS A 303 29.76 12.70 7.87
CA LYS A 303 29.71 11.32 7.36
C LYS A 303 30.32 10.33 8.35
N VAL A 304 31.34 10.71 9.10
CA VAL A 304 31.91 9.90 10.19
C VAL A 304 30.90 9.73 11.31
N ASP A 305 30.26 10.81 11.78
CA ASP A 305 29.19 10.77 12.78
C ASP A 305 28.02 9.87 12.30
N LEU A 306 27.63 10.00 11.02
CA LEU A 306 26.60 9.14 10.43
C LEU A 306 27.03 7.67 10.39
N LEU A 307 28.28 7.38 10.05
CA LEU A 307 28.82 6.02 10.01
C LEU A 307 28.79 5.36 11.39
N GLU A 308 29.16 6.09 12.44
CA GLU A 308 29.05 5.62 13.83
C GLU A 308 27.59 5.39 14.24
N SER A 309 26.70 6.32 13.89
CA SER A 309 25.26 6.17 14.15
C SER A 309 24.69 4.92 13.47
N ILE A 310 25.04 4.65 12.20
CA ILE A 310 24.61 3.44 11.49
C ILE A 310 25.13 2.18 12.18
N LYS A 311 26.40 2.16 12.61
CA LYS A 311 26.96 1.01 13.33
C LYS A 311 26.24 0.75 14.65
N ASN A 312 25.97 1.81 15.42
CA ASN A 312 25.31 1.71 16.72
C ASN A 312 23.83 1.31 16.62
N ASN A 313 23.17 1.65 15.52
CA ASN A 313 21.76 1.34 15.28
C ASN A 313 21.58 0.15 14.31
N LYS A 314 22.65 -0.56 13.96
CA LYS A 314 22.57 -1.72 13.09
C LYS A 314 21.96 -2.89 13.86
N GLU A 315 20.84 -3.37 13.36
CA GLU A 315 20.18 -4.54 13.89
C GLU A 315 20.45 -5.74 12.99
N ALA A 316 20.66 -6.91 13.60
CA ALA A 316 20.82 -8.15 12.85
C ALA A 316 19.54 -8.50 12.07
N ASN A 317 18.37 -8.31 12.69
CA ASN A 317 17.06 -8.60 12.11
C ASN A 317 16.08 -7.45 12.41
N PRO A 318 15.98 -6.43 11.53
CA PRO A 318 15.09 -5.28 11.73
C PRO A 318 13.61 -5.66 11.92
N LEU A 319 13.17 -6.78 11.35
CA LEU A 319 11.78 -7.27 11.45
C LEU A 319 11.34 -7.50 12.91
N PHE A 320 12.27 -7.93 13.77
CA PHE A 320 12.04 -8.21 15.19
C PHE A 320 12.76 -7.22 16.13
N GLY A 321 13.24 -6.11 15.59
CA GLY A 321 14.08 -5.13 16.30
C GLY A 321 13.32 -4.12 17.18
N LEU A 322 14.00 -3.02 17.46
CA LEU A 322 13.52 -1.83 18.14
C LEU A 322 12.68 -1.00 17.16
N LYS A 323 11.43 -1.43 17.00
CA LYS A 323 10.43 -0.81 16.11
C LYS A 323 9.10 -0.57 16.85
N GLY A 324 8.20 0.17 16.21
CA GLY A 324 6.84 0.39 16.71
C GLY A 324 6.79 0.92 18.14
N ILE A 325 5.87 0.41 18.96
CA ILE A 325 5.67 0.89 20.33
C ILE A 325 6.95 0.78 21.18
N ARG A 326 7.82 -0.19 20.92
CA ARG A 326 9.09 -0.36 21.65
C ARG A 326 10.01 0.83 21.44
N LEU A 327 10.22 1.24 20.19
CA LEU A 327 11.04 2.41 19.87
C LEU A 327 10.44 3.67 20.52
N ASN A 328 9.13 3.85 20.40
CA ASN A 328 8.43 5.01 20.95
C ASN A 328 8.53 5.10 22.49
N LEU A 329 8.44 3.97 23.20
CA LEU A 329 8.57 3.96 24.66
C LEU A 329 10.03 4.12 25.13
N VAL A 330 11.00 3.60 24.37
CA VAL A 330 12.44 3.84 24.65
C VAL A 330 12.80 5.30 24.38
N GLN A 331 12.22 5.90 23.34
CA GLN A 331 12.45 7.27 22.90
C GLN A 331 11.25 8.18 23.22
N GLN A 332 10.98 8.39 24.50
CA GLN A 332 9.76 9.09 24.95
C GLN A 332 9.66 10.54 24.48
N ASP A 333 10.77 11.24 24.30
CA ASP A 333 10.83 12.58 23.71
C ASP A 333 10.25 12.60 22.28
N PHE A 334 10.58 11.59 21.47
CA PHE A 334 10.01 11.41 20.14
C PHE A 334 8.52 11.05 20.19
N LEU A 335 8.12 10.19 21.12
CA LEU A 335 6.71 9.88 21.35
C LEU A 335 5.90 11.12 21.76
N LYS A 336 6.43 11.94 22.67
CA LYS A 336 5.80 13.19 23.13
C LYS A 336 5.64 14.19 21.98
N VAL A 337 6.59 14.28 21.07
CA VAL A 337 6.48 15.11 19.85
C VAL A 337 5.35 14.63 18.94
N GLN A 338 5.27 13.32 18.68
CA GLN A 338 4.19 12.74 17.88
C GLN A 338 2.82 13.01 18.52
N LEU A 339 2.66 12.75 19.82
CA LEU A 339 1.42 12.95 20.54
C LEU A 339 0.98 14.41 20.57
N ARG A 340 1.89 15.34 20.90
CA ARG A 340 1.58 16.78 20.88
C ARG A 340 1.15 17.24 19.50
N ALA A 341 1.83 16.80 18.45
CA ALA A 341 1.49 17.18 17.08
C ALA A 341 0.16 16.58 16.61
N ILE A 342 -0.13 15.30 16.93
CA ILE A 342 -1.38 14.64 16.54
C ILE A 342 -2.57 15.26 17.25
N LEU A 343 -2.52 15.36 18.59
CA LEU A 343 -3.59 15.95 19.39
C LEU A 343 -3.75 17.45 19.11
N GLY A 344 -2.63 18.16 18.89
CA GLY A 344 -2.64 19.56 18.47
C GLY A 344 -3.29 19.76 17.10
N GLY A 345 -3.05 18.85 16.15
CA GLY A 345 -3.71 18.88 14.84
C GLY A 345 -5.21 18.59 14.91
N ILE A 346 -5.63 17.64 15.75
CA ILE A 346 -7.04 17.37 16.04
C ILE A 346 -7.71 18.62 16.63
N LYS A 347 -7.06 19.25 17.62
CA LYS A 347 -7.54 20.49 18.23
C LYS A 347 -7.67 21.61 17.19
N ALA A 348 -6.63 21.84 16.40
CA ALA A 348 -6.61 22.90 15.39
C ALA A 348 -7.69 22.70 14.31
N ALA A 349 -8.00 21.46 13.95
CA ALA A 349 -9.13 21.15 13.06
C ALA A 349 -10.48 21.42 13.75
N THR A 350 -10.62 21.06 15.02
CA THR A 350 -11.81 21.35 15.84
C THR A 350 -12.07 22.87 15.94
N ASP A 351 -11.02 23.64 16.22
CA ASP A 351 -11.08 25.11 16.29
C ASP A 351 -11.45 25.76 14.94
N GLN A 352 -11.25 25.03 13.83
CA GLN A 352 -11.66 25.41 12.47
C GLN A 352 -13.06 24.90 12.07
N GLY A 353 -13.81 24.31 13.01
CA GLY A 353 -15.24 24.01 12.85
C GLY A 353 -15.59 22.63 12.31
N VAL A 354 -14.63 21.71 12.16
CA VAL A 354 -14.95 20.28 11.94
C VAL A 354 -15.09 19.55 13.27
N GLN A 355 -15.67 18.34 13.27
CA GLN A 355 -15.71 17.47 14.46
C GLN A 355 -14.86 16.22 14.22
N PRO A 356 -13.53 16.30 14.41
CA PRO A 356 -12.61 15.21 14.13
C PRO A 356 -12.94 13.94 14.93
N LYS A 357 -13.13 12.82 14.24
CA LYS A 357 -13.18 11.49 14.86
C LYS A 357 -11.78 10.87 14.87
N GLY A 358 -10.91 11.45 15.70
CA GLY A 358 -9.50 11.08 15.77
C GLY A 358 -9.25 9.77 16.50
N ARG A 359 -8.42 8.91 15.92
CA ARG A 359 -7.96 7.65 16.49
C ARG A 359 -6.44 7.58 16.42
N ILE A 360 -5.77 7.08 17.47
CA ILE A 360 -4.32 6.87 17.51
C ILE A 360 -4.06 5.38 17.60
N LEU A 361 -3.25 4.85 16.69
CA LEU A 361 -2.90 3.44 16.61
C LEU A 361 -1.45 3.21 17.05
N LEU A 362 -1.28 2.36 18.06
CA LEU A 362 0.03 1.95 18.58
C LEU A 362 0.53 0.73 17.78
N PRO A 363 1.60 0.86 16.99
CA PRO A 363 2.14 -0.24 16.19
C PRO A 363 2.86 -1.29 17.05
N PHE A 364 2.82 -2.56 16.62
CA PHE A 364 3.65 -3.65 17.16
C PHE A 364 3.44 -3.95 18.65
N VAL A 365 2.21 -3.81 19.15
CA VAL A 365 1.89 -4.11 20.55
C VAL A 365 1.98 -5.61 20.80
N SER A 366 2.55 -5.97 21.94
CA SER A 366 2.74 -7.34 22.37
C SER A 366 2.38 -7.58 23.82
N ALA A 367 2.33 -6.54 24.68
CA ALA A 367 2.00 -6.65 26.10
C ALA A 367 1.16 -5.47 26.63
N ALA A 368 0.30 -5.71 27.62
CA ALA A 368 -0.57 -4.69 28.21
C ALA A 368 0.20 -3.51 28.81
N GLY A 369 1.32 -3.78 29.49
CA GLY A 369 2.18 -2.76 30.08
C GLY A 369 2.75 -1.75 29.07
N GLU A 370 2.82 -2.08 27.77
CA GLU A 370 3.20 -1.11 26.73
C GLU A 370 2.13 -0.03 26.56
N LEU A 371 0.85 -0.44 26.55
CA LEU A 371 -0.29 0.47 26.47
C LEU A 371 -0.49 1.26 27.77
N GLU A 372 -0.30 0.64 28.93
CA GLU A 372 -0.37 1.32 30.24
C GLU A 372 0.66 2.47 30.35
N ASN A 373 1.90 2.23 29.93
CA ASN A 373 2.94 3.27 29.96
C ASN A 373 2.69 4.36 28.91
N PHE A 374 2.22 3.99 27.72
CA PHE A 374 1.79 4.95 26.72
C PHE A 374 0.65 5.83 27.24
N ARG A 375 -0.35 5.24 27.90
CA ARG A 375 -1.55 5.95 28.40
C ARG A 375 -1.18 7.07 29.38
N LYS A 376 -0.23 6.84 30.28
CA LYS A 376 0.27 7.88 31.20
C LYS A 376 0.78 9.13 30.47
N ILE A 377 1.56 8.92 29.41
CA ILE A 377 2.12 10.02 28.59
C ILE A 377 1.02 10.68 27.76
N TYR A 378 0.10 9.88 27.21
CA TYR A 378 -1.05 10.36 26.45
C TYR A 378 -1.97 11.24 27.30
N ASP A 379 -2.36 10.79 28.50
CA ASP A 379 -3.29 11.52 29.37
C ASP A 379 -2.69 12.86 29.83
N GLU A 380 -1.37 12.92 30.09
CA GLU A 380 -0.66 14.16 30.40
C GLU A 380 -0.81 15.19 29.26
N ILE A 381 -0.52 14.79 28.03
CA ILE A 381 -0.56 15.66 26.85
C ILE A 381 -2.00 16.00 26.45
N SER A 382 -2.90 15.03 26.52
CA SER A 382 -4.33 15.19 26.24
C SER A 382 -4.97 16.24 27.15
N CYS A 383 -4.63 16.19 28.45
CA CYS A 383 -5.06 17.19 29.42
C CYS A 383 -4.49 18.58 29.11
N GLN A 384 -3.19 18.68 28.78
CA GLN A 384 -2.54 19.95 28.42
C GLN A 384 -3.16 20.62 27.19
N LEU A 385 -3.53 19.84 26.17
CA LEU A 385 -4.08 20.36 24.91
C LEU A 385 -5.61 20.49 24.92
N VAL A 386 -6.29 19.87 25.88
CA VAL A 386 -7.75 19.73 25.90
C VAL A 386 -8.23 19.11 24.58
N ALA A 387 -7.64 17.98 24.22
CA ALA A 387 -7.92 17.24 23.00
C ALA A 387 -7.78 15.75 23.27
N SER A 388 -8.64 14.92 22.68
CA SER A 388 -8.62 13.47 22.88
C SER A 388 -8.81 12.71 21.56
N ALA A 389 -8.39 11.46 21.55
CA ALA A 389 -8.54 10.50 20.48
C ALA A 389 -8.75 9.11 21.08
N SER A 390 -9.45 8.22 20.37
CA SER A 390 -9.52 6.82 20.77
C SER A 390 -8.17 6.14 20.57
N LEU A 391 -7.78 5.27 21.50
CA LEU A 391 -6.50 4.55 21.45
C LEU A 391 -6.70 3.12 20.99
N GLY A 392 -6.00 2.72 19.93
CA GLY A 392 -6.03 1.37 19.43
C GLY A 392 -4.67 0.70 19.39
N VAL A 393 -4.68 -0.63 19.33
CA VAL A 393 -3.48 -1.45 19.28
C VAL A 393 -3.37 -2.16 17.94
N GLU A 394 -2.18 -2.11 17.33
CA GLU A 394 -1.84 -2.88 16.14
C GLU A 394 -1.21 -4.21 16.55
N ILE A 395 -1.85 -5.32 16.17
CA ILE A 395 -1.45 -6.67 16.53
C ILE A 395 -0.90 -7.38 15.31
N GLU A 396 0.39 -7.70 15.37
CA GLU A 396 1.14 -8.29 14.25
C GLU A 396 2.11 -9.37 14.70
N ASN A 397 1.96 -9.87 15.92
CA ASN A 397 2.81 -10.91 16.50
C ASN A 397 1.97 -11.92 17.30
N PRO A 398 2.42 -13.18 17.45
CA PRO A 398 1.62 -14.21 18.09
C PRO A 398 1.35 -13.91 19.57
N ARG A 399 2.34 -13.32 20.27
CA ARG A 399 2.17 -12.93 21.67
C ARG A 399 1.03 -11.91 21.85
N GLY A 400 0.94 -10.91 20.97
CA GLY A 400 -0.14 -9.92 20.99
C GLY A 400 -1.52 -10.57 20.85
N CYS A 401 -1.65 -11.56 19.96
CA CYS A 401 -2.90 -12.33 19.82
C CYS A 401 -3.22 -13.12 21.09
N LEU A 402 -2.24 -13.84 21.66
CA LEU A 402 -2.43 -14.68 22.84
C LEU A 402 -2.62 -13.89 24.16
N ALA A 403 -2.12 -12.66 24.22
CA ALA A 403 -2.23 -11.78 25.38
C ALA A 403 -3.44 -10.81 25.29
N MET A 404 -4.31 -11.00 24.29
CA MET A 404 -5.33 -10.02 23.94
C MET A 404 -6.33 -9.75 25.07
N SER A 405 -6.66 -10.75 25.88
CA SER A 405 -7.53 -10.57 27.05
C SER A 405 -7.04 -9.49 28.03
N SER A 406 -5.72 -9.31 28.14
CA SER A 406 -5.11 -8.27 28.99
C SER A 406 -4.95 -6.95 28.24
N ILE A 407 -4.55 -6.99 26.96
CA ILE A 407 -4.35 -5.80 26.13
C ILE A 407 -5.68 -5.06 25.88
N ALA A 408 -6.76 -5.80 25.62
CA ALA A 408 -8.08 -5.25 25.30
C ALA A 408 -8.75 -4.47 26.45
N LYS A 409 -8.26 -4.58 27.68
CA LYS A 409 -8.80 -3.84 28.83
C LYS A 409 -8.65 -2.32 28.66
N ASP A 410 -7.51 -1.90 28.11
CA ASP A 410 -7.14 -0.49 27.99
C ASP A 410 -7.23 0.01 26.53
N ALA A 411 -7.56 -0.85 25.58
CA ALA A 411 -7.70 -0.51 24.17
C ALA A 411 -9.15 -0.15 23.82
N ASP A 412 -9.32 0.92 23.03
CA ASP A 412 -10.62 1.32 22.48
C ASP A 412 -10.96 0.55 21.19
N PHE A 413 -9.93 0.08 20.46
CA PHE A 413 -10.08 -0.76 19.28
C PHE A 413 -8.82 -1.59 19.01
N VAL A 414 -8.97 -2.63 18.19
CA VAL A 414 -7.88 -3.54 17.80
C VAL A 414 -7.76 -3.55 16.27
N LEU A 415 -6.54 -3.48 15.76
CA LEU A 415 -6.25 -3.65 14.34
C LEU A 415 -5.22 -4.77 14.16
N ILE A 416 -5.63 -5.88 13.54
CA ILE A 416 -4.74 -6.98 13.22
C ILE A 416 -4.02 -6.66 11.90
N GLN A 417 -2.72 -6.95 11.79
CA GLN A 417 -1.96 -6.91 10.53
C GLN A 417 -1.66 -8.34 10.08
N PRO A 418 -2.51 -8.95 9.23
CA PRO A 418 -2.36 -10.36 8.87
C PRO A 418 -1.06 -10.63 8.10
N THR A 419 -0.56 -9.69 7.30
CA THR A 419 0.70 -9.88 6.55
C THR A 419 1.89 -10.02 7.50
N GLU A 420 2.10 -9.06 8.39
CA GLU A 420 3.17 -9.14 9.40
C GLU A 420 2.93 -10.26 10.42
N LEU A 421 1.68 -10.57 10.74
CA LEU A 421 1.35 -11.74 11.57
C LEU A 421 1.74 -13.06 10.86
N THR A 422 1.55 -13.17 9.54
CA THR A 422 2.06 -14.27 8.73
C THR A 422 3.59 -14.32 8.81
N GLU A 423 4.30 -13.20 8.62
CA GLU A 423 5.76 -13.19 8.70
C GLU A 423 6.27 -13.68 10.06
N SER A 424 5.61 -13.26 11.14
CA SER A 424 5.97 -13.66 12.50
C SER A 424 5.62 -15.14 12.79
N THR A 425 4.49 -15.63 12.30
CA THR A 425 4.04 -17.02 12.48
C THR A 425 4.91 -17.99 11.69
N TYR A 426 5.24 -17.65 10.45
CA TYR A 426 6.17 -18.42 9.60
C TYR A 426 7.64 -18.17 9.92
N SER A 427 7.94 -17.21 10.81
CA SER A 427 9.30 -16.81 11.17
C SER A 427 10.16 -16.42 9.95
N CYS A 428 9.56 -15.76 8.97
CA CYS A 428 10.19 -15.43 7.70
C CYS A 428 9.56 -14.19 7.08
N SER A 429 10.37 -13.29 6.51
CA SER A 429 9.82 -12.15 5.76
C SER A 429 9.26 -12.59 4.41
N GLN A 430 8.24 -11.88 3.93
CA GLN A 430 7.63 -12.15 2.63
C GLN A 430 8.68 -12.15 1.51
N THR A 431 9.51 -11.09 1.44
CA THR A 431 10.54 -10.94 0.42
C THR A 431 11.55 -12.08 0.43
N TYR A 432 11.94 -12.56 1.61
CA TYR A 432 12.88 -13.69 1.71
C TYR A 432 12.21 -15.00 1.29
N ALA A 433 10.99 -15.28 1.78
CA ALA A 433 10.25 -16.48 1.42
C ALA A 433 10.03 -16.58 -0.10
N GLU A 434 9.54 -15.51 -0.72
CA GLU A 434 9.24 -15.44 -2.16
C GLU A 434 10.48 -15.64 -3.04
N SER A 435 11.63 -15.09 -2.63
CA SER A 435 12.87 -15.16 -3.40
C SER A 435 13.65 -16.48 -3.24
N THR A 436 13.32 -17.29 -2.23
CA THR A 436 14.11 -18.47 -1.87
C THR A 436 13.32 -19.78 -2.03
N PHE A 437 12.39 -20.09 -1.12
CA PHE A 437 11.84 -21.44 -0.96
C PHE A 437 10.34 -21.55 -1.27
N LEU A 438 9.58 -20.45 -1.26
CA LEU A 438 8.12 -20.49 -1.28
C LEU A 438 7.56 -21.18 -2.54
N LYS A 439 8.23 -20.96 -3.67
CA LYS A 439 7.90 -21.63 -4.94
C LYS A 439 8.04 -23.15 -4.85
N ASP A 440 9.13 -23.64 -4.24
CA ASP A 440 9.38 -25.07 -4.09
C ASP A 440 8.39 -25.70 -3.10
N TYR A 441 8.03 -24.98 -2.03
CA TYR A 441 7.02 -25.42 -1.07
C TYR A 441 5.65 -25.62 -1.74
N LYS A 442 5.25 -24.68 -2.60
CA LYS A 442 4.01 -24.80 -3.39
C LYS A 442 4.07 -25.95 -4.39
N GLN A 443 5.19 -26.13 -5.09
CA GLN A 443 5.37 -27.23 -6.06
C GLN A 443 5.34 -28.61 -5.38
N LYS A 444 5.96 -28.73 -4.21
CA LYS A 444 5.98 -29.96 -3.40
C LYS A 444 4.72 -30.15 -2.56
N LYS A 445 3.77 -29.20 -2.61
CA LYS A 445 2.50 -29.21 -1.87
C LYS A 445 2.67 -29.29 -0.34
N PHE A 446 3.75 -28.72 0.20
CA PHE A 446 3.87 -28.51 1.65
C PHE A 446 2.89 -27.43 2.12
N ILE A 447 2.61 -26.47 1.24
CA ILE A 447 1.53 -25.49 1.36
C ILE A 447 0.71 -25.54 0.07
N THR A 448 -0.60 -25.35 0.18
CA THR A 448 -1.52 -25.33 -0.96
C THR A 448 -1.58 -23.96 -1.61
N GLU A 449 -1.51 -22.91 -0.79
CA GLU A 449 -1.61 -21.51 -1.20
C GLU A 449 -0.44 -20.69 -0.66
N ASN A 450 -0.21 -19.53 -1.25
CA ASN A 450 0.77 -18.58 -0.76
C ASN A 450 0.12 -17.81 0.42
N PRO A 451 0.67 -17.89 1.65
CA PRO A 451 0.08 -17.25 2.82
C PRO A 451 0.18 -15.71 2.79
N PHE A 452 0.88 -15.15 1.80
CA PHE A 452 0.94 -13.71 1.52
C PHE A 452 -0.04 -13.24 0.42
N ASP A 453 -0.72 -14.17 -0.26
CA ASP A 453 -1.78 -13.88 -1.23
C ASP A 453 -3.18 -13.99 -0.62
N SER A 454 -3.36 -14.90 0.34
CA SER A 454 -4.60 -15.12 1.10
C SER A 454 -4.24 -15.54 2.53
N ILE A 455 -5.08 -15.19 3.50
CA ILE A 455 -4.88 -15.58 4.91
C ILE A 455 -4.81 -17.10 5.03
N ASP A 456 -3.75 -17.62 5.68
CA ASP A 456 -3.68 -19.01 6.10
C ASP A 456 -4.63 -19.24 7.28
N GLU A 457 -5.84 -19.69 6.99
CA GLU A 457 -6.89 -19.90 7.99
C GLU A 457 -6.52 -20.95 9.06
N ALA A 458 -5.65 -21.92 8.71
CA ALA A 458 -5.32 -23.05 9.57
C ALA A 458 -4.27 -22.73 10.64
N SER A 459 -3.47 -21.67 10.45
CA SER A 459 -2.46 -21.25 11.43
C SER A 459 -2.61 -19.77 11.82
N VAL A 460 -2.36 -18.86 10.89
CA VAL A 460 -2.49 -17.40 11.12
C VAL A 460 -3.93 -17.06 11.49
N GLY A 461 -4.91 -17.68 10.83
CA GLY A 461 -6.32 -17.53 11.11
C GLY A 461 -6.71 -17.95 12.53
N GLU A 462 -6.09 -18.99 13.11
CA GLU A 462 -6.35 -19.39 14.50
C GLU A 462 -5.87 -18.33 15.50
N LEU A 463 -4.70 -17.72 15.26
CA LEU A 463 -4.25 -16.59 16.08
C LEU A 463 -5.20 -15.39 15.97
N MET A 464 -5.72 -15.12 14.77
CA MET A 464 -6.70 -14.05 14.55
C MET A 464 -8.04 -14.34 15.25
N LYS A 465 -8.52 -15.59 15.23
CA LYS A 465 -9.72 -16.02 15.96
C LYS A 465 -9.56 -15.81 17.46
N ILE A 466 -8.41 -16.20 18.03
CA ILE A 466 -8.11 -15.97 19.45
C ILE A 466 -8.13 -14.46 19.74
N CYS A 467 -7.45 -13.67 18.93
CA CYS A 467 -7.41 -12.21 19.08
C CYS A 467 -8.81 -11.59 19.08
N VAL A 468 -9.66 -11.93 18.10
CA VAL A 468 -11.02 -11.37 18.00
C VAL A 468 -11.91 -11.84 19.15
N LYS A 469 -11.87 -13.14 19.47
CA LYS A 469 -12.64 -13.74 20.56
C LYS A 469 -12.29 -13.10 21.89
N ASP A 470 -11.01 -13.03 22.22
CA ASP A 470 -10.54 -12.51 23.51
C ASP A 470 -10.78 -10.99 23.63
N SER A 471 -10.67 -10.25 22.52
CA SER A 471 -11.03 -8.83 22.50
C SER A 471 -12.49 -8.64 22.91
N LYS A 472 -13.40 -9.34 22.24
CA LYS A 472 -14.85 -9.22 22.48
C LYS A 472 -15.29 -9.81 23.82
N ALA A 473 -14.60 -10.83 24.32
CA ALA A 473 -14.84 -11.39 25.65
C ALA A 473 -14.44 -10.42 26.76
N THR A 474 -13.36 -9.64 26.57
CA THR A 474 -12.92 -8.61 27.51
C THR A 474 -13.81 -7.36 27.44
N LYS A 475 -14.18 -6.91 26.24
CA LYS A 475 -14.98 -5.72 26.01
C LYS A 475 -15.94 -5.94 24.84
N SER A 476 -17.23 -6.12 25.14
CA SER A 476 -18.23 -6.59 24.16
C SER A 476 -18.44 -5.64 22.97
N ASP A 477 -18.20 -4.34 23.17
CA ASP A 477 -18.35 -3.28 22.17
C ASP A 477 -17.02 -2.88 21.49
N ILE A 478 -15.90 -3.57 21.79
CA ILE A 478 -14.62 -3.24 21.17
C ILE A 478 -14.65 -3.51 19.67
N SER A 479 -14.23 -2.51 18.90
CA SER A 479 -14.12 -2.65 17.45
C SER A 479 -12.82 -3.37 17.10
N VAL A 480 -12.92 -4.49 16.39
CA VAL A 480 -11.78 -5.29 15.94
C VAL A 480 -11.75 -5.29 14.42
N GLY A 481 -10.65 -4.85 13.82
CA GLY A 481 -10.47 -4.89 12.38
C GLY A 481 -9.17 -5.53 11.95
N ALA A 482 -8.98 -5.60 10.64
CA ALA A 482 -7.72 -6.02 10.03
C ALA A 482 -7.25 -4.99 8.99
N ALA A 483 -5.95 -4.95 8.71
CA ALA A 483 -5.39 -4.07 7.71
C ALA A 483 -4.37 -4.76 6.81
N GLY A 484 -4.15 -4.19 5.62
CA GLY A 484 -3.08 -4.56 4.71
C GLY A 484 -3.56 -5.21 3.41
N PRO A 485 -2.63 -5.69 2.57
CA PRO A 485 -2.94 -6.21 1.24
C PRO A 485 -3.95 -7.38 1.24
N LEU A 486 -3.88 -8.26 2.25
CA LEU A 486 -4.80 -9.39 2.39
C LEU A 486 -6.25 -8.94 2.62
N CYS A 487 -6.48 -7.71 3.10
CA CYS A 487 -7.82 -7.14 3.22
C CYS A 487 -8.44 -6.72 1.88
N GLY A 488 -7.75 -6.95 0.75
CA GLY A 488 -8.28 -6.80 -0.60
C GLY A 488 -8.62 -8.13 -1.30
N ASP A 489 -8.30 -9.26 -0.68
CA ASP A 489 -8.56 -10.60 -1.23
C ASP A 489 -9.97 -11.09 -0.83
N PRO A 490 -10.84 -11.50 -1.78
CA PRO A 490 -12.21 -11.93 -1.47
C PRO A 490 -12.31 -13.06 -0.43
N ARG A 491 -11.36 -14.03 -0.44
CA ARG A 491 -11.38 -15.15 0.51
C ARG A 491 -11.02 -14.69 1.91
N SER A 492 -9.96 -13.89 2.01
CA SER A 492 -9.51 -13.27 3.25
C SER A 492 -10.61 -12.38 3.84
N ILE A 493 -11.33 -11.59 3.04
CA ILE A 493 -12.47 -10.78 3.51
C ILE A 493 -13.60 -11.66 4.06
N ALA A 494 -13.94 -12.75 3.38
CA ALA A 494 -14.95 -13.68 3.87
C ALA A 494 -14.54 -14.34 5.20
N PHE A 495 -13.27 -14.72 5.34
CA PHE A 495 -12.71 -15.23 6.59
C PHE A 495 -12.74 -14.18 7.71
N LEU A 496 -12.28 -12.96 7.46
CA LEU A 496 -12.28 -11.86 8.42
C LEU A 496 -13.70 -11.60 8.96
N TYR A 497 -14.68 -11.56 8.06
CA TYR A 497 -16.07 -11.42 8.44
C TYR A 497 -16.56 -12.61 9.30
N SER A 498 -16.22 -13.85 8.94
CA SER A 498 -16.67 -15.05 9.65
C SER A 498 -16.13 -15.16 11.07
N ILE A 499 -14.92 -14.64 11.33
CA ILE A 499 -14.36 -14.58 12.69
C ILE A 499 -14.86 -13.38 13.49
N GLY A 500 -15.67 -12.51 12.89
CA GLY A 500 -16.37 -11.41 13.55
C GLY A 500 -15.60 -10.10 13.58
N THR A 501 -14.71 -9.80 12.63
CA THR A 501 -14.17 -8.43 12.53
C THR A 501 -15.26 -7.43 12.15
N ASN A 502 -15.16 -6.21 12.69
CA ASN A 502 -16.08 -5.10 12.46
C ASN A 502 -15.70 -4.26 11.23
N TYR A 503 -14.42 -4.26 10.86
CA TYR A 503 -13.93 -3.45 9.74
C TYR A 503 -12.66 -4.01 9.12
N ILE A 504 -12.42 -3.64 7.87
CA ILE A 504 -11.18 -3.93 7.15
C ILE A 504 -10.56 -2.65 6.61
N THR A 505 -9.24 -2.61 6.55
CA THR A 505 -8.48 -1.47 6.03
C THR A 505 -7.61 -1.89 4.86
N CYS A 506 -7.91 -1.41 3.66
CA CYS A 506 -7.19 -1.78 2.44
C CYS A 506 -6.65 -0.53 1.71
N PRO A 507 -5.74 -0.69 0.73
CA PRO A 507 -5.34 0.43 -0.12
C PRO A 507 -6.55 1.05 -0.83
N SER A 508 -6.54 2.38 -1.01
CA SER A 508 -7.65 3.13 -1.66
C SER A 508 -8.11 2.50 -2.98
N THR A 509 -7.18 1.97 -3.76
CA THR A 509 -7.44 1.34 -5.07
C THR A 509 -8.26 0.06 -5.01
N VAL A 510 -8.43 -0.53 -3.82
CA VAL A 510 -9.13 -1.80 -3.61
C VAL A 510 -10.42 -1.59 -2.81
N VAL A 511 -10.73 -0.37 -2.35
CA VAL A 511 -11.92 -0.06 -1.56
C VAL A 511 -13.22 -0.53 -2.23
N PRO A 512 -13.48 -0.29 -3.53
CA PRO A 512 -14.71 -0.77 -4.16
C PRO A 512 -14.82 -2.30 -4.21
N ILE A 513 -13.69 -2.98 -4.41
CA ILE A 513 -13.63 -4.44 -4.37
C ILE A 513 -13.96 -4.94 -2.96
N ALA A 514 -13.36 -4.31 -1.95
CA ALA A 514 -13.62 -4.63 -0.56
C ALA A 514 -15.10 -4.42 -0.19
N ARG A 515 -15.74 -3.34 -0.66
CA ARG A 515 -17.19 -3.09 -0.48
C ARG A 515 -18.03 -4.24 -1.03
N LEU A 516 -17.78 -4.65 -2.28
CA LEU A 516 -18.50 -5.77 -2.91
C LEU A 516 -18.25 -7.09 -2.17
N CYS A 517 -16.99 -7.44 -1.90
CA CYS A 517 -16.64 -8.69 -1.24
C CYS A 517 -17.20 -8.78 0.19
N SER A 518 -17.20 -7.67 0.94
CA SER A 518 -17.80 -7.62 2.28
C SER A 518 -19.32 -7.77 2.23
N ALA A 519 -20.00 -7.17 1.25
CA ALA A 519 -21.42 -7.40 1.03
C ALA A 519 -21.71 -8.88 0.71
N GLN A 520 -20.92 -9.50 -0.16
CA GLN A 520 -21.04 -10.91 -0.49
C GLN A 520 -20.81 -11.82 0.72
N ALA A 521 -19.82 -11.52 1.56
CA ALA A 521 -19.57 -12.25 2.80
C ALA A 521 -20.76 -12.16 3.78
N VAL A 522 -21.35 -10.96 3.91
CA VAL A 522 -22.54 -10.71 4.73
C VAL A 522 -23.76 -11.45 4.20
N ILE A 523 -23.98 -11.46 2.88
CA ILE A 523 -25.12 -12.16 2.27
C ILE A 523 -24.99 -13.66 2.50
N LYS A 524 -23.79 -14.20 2.26
CA LYS A 524 -23.50 -15.63 2.41
C LYS A 524 -23.66 -16.12 3.86
N SER A 525 -23.43 -15.27 4.87
CA SER A 525 -23.63 -15.67 6.27
C SER A 525 -25.10 -15.68 6.72
N ASN A 526 -25.99 -15.01 5.99
CA ASN A 526 -27.42 -14.97 6.31
C ASN A 526 -28.21 -16.10 5.63
N GLN A 527 -27.54 -16.88 4.77
CA GLN A 527 -28.03 -18.12 4.17
C GLN A 527 -27.54 -19.30 5.01
#